data_AF-A0A1M7RWP3-F1
#
_entry.id   AF-A0A1M7RWP3-F1
#
_cell.length_a   1.000
_cell.length_b   1.000
_cell.length_c   1.000
_cell.angle_alpha   90.00
_cell.angle_beta   90.00
_cell.angle_gamma   90.00
#
_symmetry.space_group_name_H-M   'P 1'
#
loop_
_entity.id
_entity.type
_entity.pdbx_description
1 polymer ?
#
loop_
_entity_poly.entity_id
_entity_poly.type
_entity_poly.pdbx_seq_one_letter_code
_entity_poly.pdbx_strand_id
1 'polypeptide(L)'
;MNQVISDSIFLAKLDETFRTKSIHVADYFFQETEGKTYFSQRRTITDQDMVDNISQLAEVFCVFLETVSWRDLSLNPTFGEYSAIVGGADADFIADNCVVDLKTSSKLDYKGDDFAQVLGYAVNSL
;
A
#
# COMPACT_ATOMS: atom_id res chain seq x y z
N MET A 1 9.49 11.88 -7.16
CA MET A 1 9.15 10.54 -6.66
C MET A 1 9.64 10.36 -5.22
N ASN A 2 10.95 10.46 -4.95
CA ASN A 2 11.50 10.22 -3.60
C ASN A 2 10.91 11.10 -2.49
N GLN A 3 10.66 12.39 -2.75
CA GLN A 3 10.01 13.26 -1.75
C GLN A 3 8.60 12.77 -1.40
N VAL A 4 7.80 12.41 -2.42
CA VAL A 4 6.44 11.87 -2.22
C VAL A 4 6.49 10.55 -1.46
N ILE A 5 7.45 9.67 -1.75
CA ILE A 5 7.66 8.42 -1.02
C ILE A 5 8.02 8.71 0.45
N SER A 6 8.96 9.62 0.69
CA SER A 6 9.37 10.03 2.04
C SER A 6 8.21 10.61 2.85
N ASP A 7 7.43 11.52 2.25
CA ASP A 7 6.26 12.11 2.87
C ASP A 7 5.18 11.04 3.15
N SER A 8 5.01 10.09 2.23
CA SER A 8 4.05 8.98 2.40
C SER A 8 4.45 8.02 3.52
N ILE A 9 5.75 7.72 3.65
CA ILE A 9 6.30 6.94 4.78
C ILE A 9 6.00 7.65 6.10
N PHE A 10 6.24 8.96 6.15
CA PHE A 10 5.97 9.75 7.36
C PHE A 10 4.48 9.73 7.72
N LEU A 11 3.60 9.96 6.75
CA LEU A 11 2.14 9.91 6.95
C LEU A 11 1.66 8.51 7.37
N ALA A 12 2.24 7.44 6.82
CA ALA A 12 1.92 6.07 7.21
C ALA A 12 2.28 5.78 8.68
N LYS A 13 3.44 6.27 9.16
CA LYS A 13 3.85 6.18 10.57
C LYS A 13 2.88 6.94 11.49
N LEU A 14 2.39 8.10 11.05
CA LEU A 14 1.37 8.87 11.77
C LEU A 14 0.03 8.12 11.85
N ASP A 15 -0.42 7.54 10.73
CA ASP A 15 -1.67 6.77 10.67
C ASP A 15 -1.60 5.53 11.57
N GLU A 16 -0.47 4.80 11.57
CA GLU A 16 -0.24 3.66 12.48
C GLU A 16 -0.34 4.10 13.96
N THR A 17 0.33 5.21 14.30
CA THR A 17 0.26 5.78 15.65
C THR A 17 -1.17 6.10 16.05
N PHE A 18 -1.93 6.73 15.15
CA PHE A 18 -3.32 7.08 15.38
C PHE A 18 -4.20 5.84 15.57
N ARG A 19 -4.10 4.85 14.67
CA ARG A 19 -4.94 3.64 14.69
C ARG A 19 -4.66 2.73 15.87
N THR A 20 -3.40 2.62 16.29
CA THR A 20 -3.03 1.81 17.45
C THR A 20 -3.42 2.44 18.78
N LYS A 21 -3.77 3.74 18.77
CA LYS A 21 -4.08 4.55 19.98
C LYS A 21 -3.01 4.43 21.07
N SER A 22 -1.78 4.12 20.69
CA SER A 22 -0.69 3.80 21.60
C SER A 22 0.29 4.95 21.63
N ILE A 23 0.35 5.64 22.76
CA ILE A 23 1.32 6.72 22.97
C ILE A 23 2.76 6.19 22.94
N HIS A 24 2.97 4.91 23.24
CA HIS A 24 4.28 4.26 23.09
C HIS A 24 4.69 4.06 21.63
N VAL A 25 3.73 3.90 20.71
CA VAL A 25 3.99 3.88 19.27
C VAL A 25 4.29 5.29 18.77
N ALA A 26 3.58 6.30 19.28
CA ALA A 26 3.90 7.70 19.03
C ALA A 26 5.32 8.05 19.50
N ASP A 27 5.65 7.73 20.76
CA ASP A 27 6.97 7.96 21.35
C ASP A 27 8.07 7.24 20.57
N TYR A 28 7.78 6.03 20.06
CA TYR A 28 8.68 5.28 19.19
C TYR A 28 9.01 6.02 17.87
N PHE A 29 8.05 6.76 17.32
CA PHE A 29 8.22 7.49 16.04
C PHE A 29 8.65 8.95 16.20
N PHE A 30 8.34 9.61 17.33
CA PHE A 30 8.48 11.06 17.50
C PHE A 30 9.53 11.50 18.53
N GLN A 31 10.19 10.59 19.26
CA GLN A 31 11.29 11.00 20.13
C GLN A 31 12.56 11.30 19.33
N GLU A 32 12.90 12.59 19.22
CA GLU A 32 14.29 13.02 19.17
C GLU A 32 14.90 12.79 20.57
N THR A 33 15.66 11.72 20.75
CA THR A 33 16.35 11.49 22.03
C THR A 33 17.59 12.38 22.13
N GLU A 34 17.51 13.39 23.00
CA GLU A 34 18.62 14.16 23.59
C GLU A 34 19.95 13.37 23.62
N GLY A 35 20.77 13.53 22.58
CA GLY A 35 22.12 13.00 22.53
C GLY A 35 22.29 11.47 22.57
N LYS A 36 21.23 10.67 22.34
CA LYS A 36 21.36 9.21 22.21
C LYS A 36 20.95 8.75 20.82
N THR A 37 21.96 8.37 20.04
CA THR A 37 21.81 7.73 18.74
C THR A 37 21.09 6.39 18.86
N TYR A 38 20.10 6.22 18.00
CA TYR A 38 19.24 5.06 17.74
C TYR A 38 19.98 3.70 17.60
N PHE A 39 20.54 3.08 18.65
CA PHE A 39 21.18 1.75 18.49
C PHE A 39 21.20 0.85 19.74
N SER A 40 20.04 0.51 20.32
CA SER A 40 19.97 -0.69 21.16
C SER A 40 18.62 -1.38 21.14
N GLN A 41 18.04 -1.55 19.95
CA GLN A 41 17.16 -2.68 19.65
C GLN A 41 17.05 -2.82 18.12
N ARG A 42 17.34 -4.03 17.63
CA ARG A 42 17.49 -4.38 16.20
C ARG A 42 16.37 -3.81 15.32
N ARG A 43 16.71 -2.87 14.43
CA ARG A 43 16.09 -2.71 13.11
C ARG A 43 17.21 -2.49 12.10
N THR A 44 17.29 -3.39 11.12
CA THR A 44 18.35 -3.43 10.10
C THR A 44 18.06 -2.47 8.93
N ILE A 45 17.00 -1.65 9.00
CA ILE A 45 16.45 -0.90 7.86
C ILE A 45 16.30 0.57 8.27
N THR A 46 16.94 1.47 7.53
CA THR A 46 16.86 2.93 7.68
C THR A 46 15.70 3.52 6.87
N ASP A 47 15.33 4.78 7.13
CA ASP A 47 14.32 5.48 6.31
C ASP A 47 14.77 5.58 4.84
N GLN A 48 16.08 5.72 4.59
CA GLN A 48 16.62 5.68 3.23
C GLN A 48 16.46 4.29 2.60
N ASP A 49 16.75 3.22 3.34
CA ASP A 49 16.55 1.84 2.84
C ASP A 49 15.08 1.57 2.51
N MET A 50 14.13 2.16 3.27
CA MET A 50 12.70 2.10 2.95
C MET A 50 12.35 2.88 1.69
N VAL A 51 12.87 4.10 1.54
CA VAL A 51 12.68 4.91 0.32
C VAL A 51 13.20 4.16 -0.90
N ASP A 52 14.39 3.58 -0.81
CA ASP A 52 15.03 2.83 -1.89
C ASP A 52 14.20 1.58 -2.23
N ASN A 53 13.73 0.85 -1.22
CA ASN A 53 12.89 -0.33 -1.44
C ASN A 53 11.55 0.01 -2.11
N ILE A 54 10.85 1.05 -1.65
CA ILE A 54 9.59 1.49 -2.26
C ILE A 54 9.83 2.02 -3.68
N SER A 55 10.95 2.72 -3.91
CA SER A 55 11.29 3.21 -5.25
C SER A 55 11.50 2.06 -6.23
N GLN A 56 12.23 1.01 -5.83
CA GLN A 56 12.42 -0.20 -6.66
C GLN A 56 11.10 -0.90 -6.96
N LEU A 57 10.20 -1.00 -5.97
CA LEU A 57 8.88 -1.57 -6.17
C LEU A 57 8.03 -0.71 -7.13
N ALA A 58 8.06 0.61 -6.98
CA ALA A 58 7.36 1.53 -7.86
C ALA A 58 7.86 1.45 -9.31
N GLU A 59 9.15 1.25 -9.53
CA GLU A 59 9.71 1.07 -10.87
C GLU A 59 9.13 -0.15 -11.59
N VAL A 60 8.97 -1.29 -10.89
CA VAL A 60 8.31 -2.48 -11.46
C VAL A 60 6.90 -2.14 -11.94
N PHE A 61 6.17 -1.36 -11.15
CA PHE A 61 4.82 -0.95 -11.48
C PHE A 61 4.78 0.07 -12.64
N CYS A 62 5.68 1.05 -12.67
CA CYS A 62 5.79 2.00 -13.77
C CYS A 62 6.07 1.30 -15.10
N VAL A 63 6.98 0.31 -15.11
CA VAL A 63 7.25 -0.51 -16.30
C VAL A 63 5.99 -1.25 -16.75
N PHE A 64 5.22 -1.83 -15.82
CA PHE A 64 3.94 -2.45 -16.17
C PHE A 64 2.96 -1.45 -16.79
N LEU A 65 2.78 -0.26 -16.20
CA LEU A 65 1.89 0.77 -16.73
C LEU A 65 2.31 1.26 -18.12
N GLU A 66 3.60 1.39 -18.38
CA GLU A 66 4.12 1.84 -19.67
C GLU A 66 4.01 0.76 -20.78
N THR A 67 3.97 -0.52 -20.39
CA THR A 67 3.93 -1.63 -21.35
C THR A 67 2.52 -2.03 -21.77
N VAL A 68 1.50 -1.62 -21.02
CA VAL A 68 0.11 -1.95 -21.31
C VAL A 68 -0.64 -0.70 -21.76
N SER A 69 -1.20 -0.74 -22.98
CA SER A 69 -2.02 0.35 -23.51
C SER A 69 -3.48 0.15 -23.11
N TRP A 70 -4.05 1.15 -22.43
CA TRP A 70 -5.43 1.14 -21.93
C TRP A 70 -6.22 2.21 -22.68
N ARG A 71 -7.46 1.90 -23.05
CA ARG A 71 -8.36 2.86 -23.69
C ARG A 71 -9.13 3.65 -22.64
N ASP A 72 -9.62 2.95 -21.63
CA ASP A 72 -10.38 3.52 -20.53
C ASP A 72 -9.76 3.11 -19.18
N LEU A 73 -9.68 4.06 -18.25
CA LEU A 73 -9.12 3.83 -16.91
C LEU A 73 -9.98 4.52 -15.84
N SER A 74 -10.47 3.73 -14.89
CA SER A 74 -11.16 4.21 -13.69
C SER A 74 -10.34 3.86 -12.45
N LEU A 75 -9.90 4.85 -11.70
CA LEU A 75 -9.12 4.68 -10.47
C LEU A 75 -10.04 4.66 -9.25
N ASN A 76 -9.74 3.81 -8.27
CA ASN A 76 -10.51 3.63 -7.04
C ASN A 76 -12.04 3.52 -7.27
N PRO A 77 -12.51 2.64 -8.17
CA PRO A 77 -13.94 2.45 -8.40
C PRO A 77 -14.62 1.89 -7.15
N THR A 78 -15.78 2.44 -6.83
CA THR A 78 -16.59 1.99 -5.68
C THR A 78 -17.64 0.98 -6.13
N PHE A 79 -17.84 -0.11 -5.38
CA PHE A 79 -18.82 -1.16 -5.69
C PHE A 79 -20.07 -1.11 -4.78
N GLY A 80 -20.29 0.00 -4.09
CA GLY A 80 -21.47 0.23 -3.26
C GLY A 80 -21.60 -0.80 -2.12
N GLU A 81 -22.77 -1.41 -1.98
CA GLU A 81 -23.04 -2.42 -0.93
C GLU A 81 -22.13 -3.66 -1.03
N TYR A 82 -21.58 -3.94 -2.22
CA TYR A 82 -20.69 -5.09 -2.43
C TYR A 82 -19.28 -4.86 -1.89
N SER A 83 -18.81 -3.61 -1.86
CA SER A 83 -17.56 -3.27 -1.16
C SER A 83 -17.65 -3.76 0.29
N ALA A 84 -18.82 -3.61 0.95
CA ALA A 84 -19.03 -4.11 2.31
C ALA A 84 -18.97 -5.64 2.45
N ILE A 85 -19.36 -6.39 1.41
CA ILE A 85 -19.35 -7.87 1.41
C ILE A 85 -17.91 -8.41 1.39
N VAL A 86 -17.00 -7.68 0.73
CA VAL A 86 -15.55 -8.02 0.69
C VAL A 86 -14.74 -7.24 1.74
N GLY A 87 -15.38 -6.76 2.80
CA GLY A 87 -14.70 -6.12 3.95
C GLY A 87 -14.49 -4.60 3.84
N GLY A 88 -15.21 -3.94 2.93
CA GLY A 88 -15.18 -2.50 2.71
C GLY A 88 -14.06 -2.02 1.77
N ALA A 89 -13.43 -2.94 1.05
CA ALA A 89 -12.36 -2.61 0.12
C ALA A 89 -12.92 -2.34 -1.28
N ASP A 90 -12.29 -1.39 -1.96
CA ASP A 90 -12.52 -1.06 -3.36
C ASP A 90 -11.35 -1.60 -4.20
N ALA A 91 -11.52 -1.73 -5.52
CA ALA A 91 -10.43 -2.13 -6.41
C ALA A 91 -9.46 -0.95 -6.61
N ASP A 92 -8.20 -1.23 -6.94
CA ASP A 92 -7.25 -0.16 -7.24
C ASP A 92 -7.64 0.56 -8.54
N PHE A 93 -7.96 -0.20 -9.60
CA PHE A 93 -8.46 0.36 -10.84
C PHE A 93 -9.20 -0.65 -11.74
N ILE A 94 -10.01 -0.12 -12.65
CA ILE A 94 -10.55 -0.84 -13.81
C ILE A 94 -9.89 -0.27 -15.07
N ALA A 95 -9.24 -1.13 -15.83
CA ALA A 95 -8.65 -0.79 -17.13
C ALA A 95 -9.42 -1.54 -18.24
N ASP A 96 -10.01 -0.79 -19.16
CA ASP A 96 -10.95 -1.30 -20.17
C ASP A 96 -12.07 -2.13 -19.50
N ASN A 97 -12.03 -3.46 -19.67
CA ASN A 97 -13.00 -4.41 -19.11
C ASN A 97 -12.37 -5.31 -18.04
N CYS A 98 -11.23 -4.90 -17.46
CA CYS A 98 -10.47 -5.67 -16.50
C CYS A 98 -10.44 -4.97 -15.15
N VAL A 99 -10.96 -5.63 -14.12
CA VAL A 99 -10.77 -5.19 -12.73
C VAL A 99 -9.37 -5.60 -12.28
N VAL A 100 -8.61 -4.64 -11.74
CA VAL A 100 -7.26 -4.87 -11.23
C VAL A 100 -7.17 -4.44 -9.77
N ASP A 101 -6.61 -5.33 -8.97
CA ASP A 101 -6.24 -5.11 -7.58
C ASP A 101 -4.80 -5.60 -7.41
N LEU A 102 -3.94 -4.72 -6.92
CA LEU A 102 -2.51 -4.91 -6.81
C LEU A 102 -2.17 -5.30 -5.37
N LYS A 103 -1.56 -6.47 -5.23
CA LYS A 103 -1.02 -6.93 -3.95
C LYS A 103 0.50 -7.04 -4.03
N THR A 104 1.15 -6.59 -2.98
CA THR A 104 2.59 -6.81 -2.76
C THR A 104 2.76 -7.90 -1.71
N SER A 105 3.54 -8.94 -2.01
CA SER A 105 3.89 -9.98 -1.03
C SER A 105 5.40 -10.16 -0.94
N SER A 106 5.90 -10.38 0.27
CA SER A 106 7.29 -10.80 0.52
C SER A 106 7.48 -12.31 0.35
N LYS A 107 6.39 -13.05 0.10
CA LYS A 107 6.37 -14.48 -0.15
C LYS A 107 5.80 -14.74 -1.53
N LEU A 108 6.29 -15.79 -2.17
CA LEU A 108 5.65 -16.31 -3.37
C LEU A 108 4.46 -17.18 -2.93
N ASP A 109 3.37 -16.52 -2.56
CA ASP A 109 2.14 -17.16 -2.12
C ASP A 109 0.92 -16.57 -2.83
N TYR A 110 -0.18 -17.32 -2.78
CA TYR A 110 -1.47 -16.92 -3.29
C TYR A 110 -2.49 -17.11 -2.17
N LYS A 111 -3.27 -16.06 -1.88
CA LYS A 111 -4.33 -16.11 -0.87
C LYS A 111 -5.67 -16.20 -1.57
N GLY A 112 -6.47 -17.19 -1.18
CA GLY A 112 -7.83 -17.34 -1.72
C GLY A 112 -8.70 -16.10 -1.50
N ASP A 113 -8.47 -15.38 -0.40
CA ASP A 113 -9.17 -14.13 -0.08
C ASP A 113 -8.88 -13.02 -1.09
N ASP A 114 -7.64 -12.92 -1.60
CA ASP A 114 -7.27 -11.92 -2.63
C ASP A 114 -8.06 -12.19 -3.93
N PHE A 115 -8.29 -13.46 -4.26
CA PHE A 115 -9.10 -13.81 -5.42
C PHE A 115 -10.60 -13.64 -5.18
N ALA A 116 -11.09 -13.98 -3.99
CA ALA A 116 -12.48 -13.73 -3.62
C ALA A 116 -12.80 -12.22 -3.70
N GLN A 117 -11.84 -11.36 -3.34
CA GLN A 117 -11.95 -9.92 -3.47
C GLN A 117 -12.13 -9.48 -4.94
N VAL A 118 -11.24 -9.90 -5.84
CA VAL A 118 -11.35 -9.59 -7.28
C VAL A 118 -12.62 -10.16 -7.89
N LEU A 119 -13.01 -11.39 -7.52
CA LEU A 119 -14.26 -12.00 -7.99
C LEU A 119 -15.49 -11.21 -7.52
N GLY A 120 -15.49 -10.75 -6.28
CA GLY A 120 -16.56 -9.90 -5.73
C GLY A 120 -16.76 -8.62 -6.55
N TYR A 121 -15.67 -8.00 -7.00
CA TYR A 121 -15.71 -6.82 -7.88
C TYR A 121 -16.19 -7.17 -9.30
N ALA A 122 -15.66 -8.24 -9.89
CA ALA A 122 -15.90 -8.61 -11.27
C ALA A 122 -17.36 -9.01 -11.56
N VAL A 123 -18.05 -9.64 -10.60
CA VAL A 123 -19.48 -9.99 -10.72
C VAL A 123 -20.36 -8.75 -10.93
N ASN A 124 -19.90 -7.55 -10.57
CA ASN A 124 -20.63 -6.29 -10.71
C ASN A 124 -20.17 -5.43 -11.90
N SER A 125 -19.01 -5.74 -12.49
CA SER A 125 -18.42 -4.95 -13.59
C SER A 125 -18.90 -5.40 -14.99
N LEU A 126 -19.82 -6.38 -15.05
CA LEU A 126 -20.48 -6.94 -16.24
C LEU A 126 -21.95 -6.50 -16.28
#